data_AF-A0A6S7DQJ6-F1
#
_entry.id   AF-A0A6S7DQJ6-F1
#
_cell.length_a   1.000
_cell.length_b   1.000
_cell.length_c   1.000
_cell.angle_alpha   90.00
_cell.angle_beta   90.00
_cell.angle_gamma   90.00
#
_symmetry.space_group_name_H-M   'P 1'
#
loop_
_entity.id
_entity.type
_entity.pdbx_description
1 polymer ?
#
loop_
_entity_poly.entity_id
_entity_poly.type
_entity_poly.pdbx_seq_one_letter_code
_entity_poly.pdbx_strand_id
1 'polypeptide(L)'
;MPRTELSHQAVEALQAQAVHWFTRERLGTLDDAARAQRDAWLAADPEHARRYDAVQAMWRVADHLPQDEMRAILARTDEAPRALPRRRLALGLSVACGVALVAGVMGPQLWAPTAEFRMALSTAQGERSRHTLPDGSLLELNTGTQVDVALYPDRREVELAAGEALFTVSPDAARPFVVTVGQARVRVTGTRFNVRRDGDAVTLAVEEGRVQFSAGPWWNRRTRRLTAGYVAHYTPGAELEAPHQENVAAITAWQRGRLVFRDTPLRQVVAELNRYLREPLRIDDATLARLRVAGTLPIDDPEAVLDVLPRIAPVIVLYPAGGGRVLAPR
;
A
#
# COMPACT_ATOMS: atom_id res chain seq x y z
N MET A 1 -3.98 23.55 30.53
CA MET A 1 -4.25 22.32 31.31
C MET A 1 -3.49 21.17 30.65
N PRO A 2 -2.61 20.46 31.36
CA PRO A 2 -1.84 19.40 30.74
C PRO A 2 -2.74 18.17 30.58
N ARG A 3 -2.86 17.67 29.34
CA ARG A 3 -3.55 16.43 29.02
C ARG A 3 -2.58 15.31 29.43
N THR A 4 -2.88 14.64 30.54
CA THR A 4 -2.09 13.50 31.02
C THR A 4 -2.13 12.41 29.96
N GLU A 5 -1.05 12.24 29.21
CA GLU A 5 -0.87 11.07 28.35
C GLU A 5 -0.80 9.85 29.26
N LEU A 6 -1.92 9.12 29.36
CA LEU A 6 -1.95 7.83 30.03
C LEU A 6 -0.98 6.92 29.27
N SER A 7 0.01 6.39 29.97
CA SER A 7 0.93 5.40 29.39
C SER A 7 0.11 4.24 28.82
N HIS A 8 0.63 3.58 27.79
CA HIS A 8 -0.02 2.40 27.18
C HIS A 8 -0.47 1.37 28.23
N GLN A 9 0.34 1.19 29.28
CA GLN A 9 0.05 0.32 30.42
C GLN A 9 -1.14 0.81 31.28
N ALA A 10 -1.28 2.12 31.49
CA ALA A 10 -2.42 2.69 32.21
C ALA A 10 -3.71 2.57 31.39
N VAL A 11 -3.62 2.71 30.07
CA VAL A 11 -4.74 2.48 29.15
C VAL A 11 -5.20 1.01 29.19
N GLU A 12 -4.27 0.07 29.08
CA GLU A 12 -4.54 -1.37 29.18
C GLU A 12 -5.13 -1.76 30.54
N ALA A 13 -4.57 -1.24 31.63
CA ALA A 13 -5.06 -1.52 32.98
C ALA A 13 -6.50 -1.04 33.18
N LEU A 14 -6.83 0.16 32.69
CA LEU A 14 -8.17 0.72 32.82
C LEU A 14 -9.18 -0.02 31.92
N GLN A 15 -8.76 -0.50 30.75
CA GLN A 15 -9.58 -1.36 29.89
C GLN A 15 -9.82 -2.74 30.52
N ALA A 16 -8.81 -3.33 31.17
CA ALA A 16 -8.94 -4.59 31.90
C ALA A 16 -9.93 -4.47 33.07
N GLN A 17 -9.94 -3.34 33.78
CA GLN A 17 -10.92 -3.05 34.84
C GLN A 17 -12.34 -2.92 34.29
N ALA A 18 -12.54 -2.24 33.15
CA ALA A 18 -13.85 -2.16 32.48
C ALA A 18 -14.40 -3.54 32.10
N VAL A 19 -13.56 -4.39 31.49
CA VAL A 19 -13.91 -5.77 31.12
C VAL A 19 -14.21 -6.63 32.36
N HIS A 20 -13.44 -6.45 33.43
CA HIS A 20 -13.65 -7.16 34.70
C HIS A 20 -15.03 -6.86 35.30
N TRP A 21 -15.38 -5.58 35.42
CA TRP A 21 -16.69 -5.17 35.95
C TRP A 21 -17.84 -5.67 35.07
N PHE A 22 -17.73 -5.51 33.75
CA PHE A 22 -18.77 -5.93 32.81
C PHE A 22 -19.01 -7.45 32.82
N THR A 23 -17.93 -8.23 32.88
CA THR A 23 -18.00 -9.70 32.94
C THR A 23 -18.70 -10.17 34.21
N ARG A 24 -18.39 -9.56 35.37
CA ARG A 24 -19.05 -9.89 36.63
C ARG A 24 -20.54 -9.53 36.64
N GLU A 25 -20.92 -8.42 36.02
CA GLU A 25 -22.32 -8.02 35.85
C GLU A 25 -23.08 -9.04 34.99
N ARG A 26 -22.55 -9.42 33.83
CA ARG A 26 -23.19 -10.40 32.92
C ARG A 26 -23.29 -11.81 33.50
N LEU A 27 -22.31 -12.22 34.31
CA LEU A 27 -22.35 -13.52 34.99
C LEU A 27 -23.26 -13.53 36.23
N GLY A 28 -23.83 -12.39 36.62
CA GLY A 28 -24.64 -12.26 37.82
C GLY A 28 -23.85 -12.48 39.12
N THR A 29 -22.53 -12.31 39.08
CA THR A 29 -21.60 -12.58 40.20
C THR A 29 -21.24 -11.32 41.00
N LEU A 30 -21.98 -10.24 40.80
CA LEU A 30 -21.91 -9.03 41.63
C LEU A 30 -22.81 -9.20 42.85
N ASP A 31 -22.23 -9.16 44.04
CA ASP A 31 -22.93 -8.91 45.29
C ASP A 31 -23.13 -7.39 45.50
N ASP A 32 -23.84 -7.00 46.55
CA ASP A 32 -24.12 -5.59 46.84
C ASP A 32 -22.84 -4.77 47.07
N ALA A 33 -21.83 -5.39 47.70
CA ALA A 33 -20.53 -4.76 47.92
C ALA A 33 -19.78 -4.50 46.61
N ALA A 34 -19.78 -5.46 45.67
CA ALA A 34 -19.14 -5.30 44.37
C ALA A 34 -19.88 -4.32 43.45
N ARG A 35 -21.22 -4.21 43.56
CA ARG A 35 -21.99 -3.16 42.88
C ARG A 35 -21.54 -1.77 43.34
N ALA A 36 -21.46 -1.55 44.65
CA ALA A 36 -21.02 -0.27 45.19
C ALA A 36 -19.58 0.09 44.77
N GLN A 37 -18.67 -0.89 44.71
CA GLN A 37 -17.29 -0.68 44.23
C GLN A 37 -17.22 -0.32 42.74
N ARG A 38 -18.03 -0.99 41.91
CA ARG A 38 -18.15 -0.65 40.49
C ARG A 38 -18.68 0.77 40.32
N ASP A 39 -19.73 1.13 41.03
CA ASP A 39 -20.36 2.45 40.89
C ASP A 39 -19.42 3.56 41.36
N ALA A 40 -18.68 3.33 42.44
CA ALA A 40 -17.60 4.21 42.88
C ALA A 40 -16.48 4.33 41.83
N TRP A 41 -16.10 3.23 41.18
CA TRP A 41 -15.11 3.23 40.10
C TRP A 41 -15.60 3.98 38.86
N LEU A 42 -16.87 3.82 38.46
CA LEU A 42 -17.47 4.56 37.35
C LEU A 42 -17.57 6.06 37.63
N ALA A 43 -17.83 6.44 38.88
CA ALA A 43 -17.93 7.83 39.30
C ALA A 43 -16.55 8.51 39.49
N ALA A 44 -15.46 7.75 39.56
CA ALA A 44 -14.12 8.28 39.83
C ALA A 44 -13.54 9.09 38.67
N ASP A 45 -13.81 8.70 37.41
CA ASP A 45 -13.31 9.41 36.21
C ASP A 45 -14.27 9.19 35.01
N PRO A 46 -14.64 10.26 34.26
CA PRO A 46 -15.41 10.14 33.02
C PRO A 46 -14.81 9.19 31.95
N GLU A 47 -13.51 8.94 31.98
CA GLU A 47 -12.85 7.94 31.12
C GLU A 47 -13.21 6.50 31.49
N HIS A 48 -13.45 6.21 32.78
CA HIS A 48 -13.88 4.89 33.25
C HIS A 48 -15.26 4.53 32.68
N ALA A 49 -16.21 5.48 32.76
CA ALA A 49 -17.54 5.34 32.18
C ALA A 49 -17.48 5.12 30.66
N ARG A 50 -16.68 5.93 29.93
CA ARG A 50 -16.49 5.76 28.48
C ARG A 50 -15.92 4.39 28.10
N ARG A 51 -14.98 3.86 28.88
CA ARG A 51 -14.43 2.51 28.67
C ARG A 51 -15.44 1.42 28.96
N TYR A 52 -16.24 1.57 30.02
CA TYR A 52 -17.31 0.65 30.35
C TYR A 52 -18.38 0.59 29.25
N ASP A 53 -18.81 1.75 28.75
CA ASP A 53 -19.78 1.87 27.67
C ASP A 53 -19.28 1.25 26.36
N ALA A 54 -18.00 1.39 26.05
CA ALA A 54 -17.38 0.77 24.87
C ALA A 54 -17.45 -0.77 24.93
N VAL A 55 -17.20 -1.36 26.11
CA VAL A 55 -17.34 -2.80 26.33
C VAL A 55 -18.81 -3.23 26.19
N GLN A 56 -19.76 -2.47 26.72
CA GLN A 56 -21.19 -2.76 26.57
C GLN A 56 -21.68 -2.66 25.12
N ALA A 57 -21.19 -1.67 24.36
CA ALA A 57 -21.56 -1.47 22.95
C ALA A 57 -21.04 -2.62 22.07
N MET A 58 -19.78 -3.05 22.28
CA MET A 58 -19.21 -4.21 21.60
C MET A 58 -20.03 -5.48 21.86
N TRP A 59 -20.50 -5.67 23.09
CA TRP A 59 -21.28 -6.87 23.44
C TRP A 59 -22.68 -6.88 22.84
N ARG A 60 -23.33 -5.72 22.67
CA ARG A 60 -24.60 -5.62 21.94
C ARG A 60 -24.49 -6.09 20.50
N VAL A 61 -23.36 -5.83 19.82
CA VAL A 61 -23.11 -6.32 18.46
C VAL A 61 -22.96 -7.83 18.43
N ALA A 62 -22.28 -8.41 19.42
CA ALA A 62 -22.12 -9.86 19.55
C ALA A 62 -23.46 -10.59 19.82
N ASP A 63 -24.38 -9.98 20.57
CA ASP A 63 -25.73 -10.52 20.83
C ASP A 63 -26.60 -10.62 19.54
N HIS A 64 -26.18 -10.00 18.43
CA HIS A 64 -26.90 -10.00 17.15
C HIS A 64 -26.28 -10.91 16.06
N LEU A 65 -25.24 -11.68 16.38
CA LEU A 65 -24.65 -12.62 15.42
C LEU A 65 -25.48 -13.92 15.31
N PRO A 66 -25.76 -14.43 14.10
CA PRO A 66 -26.53 -15.68 13.92
C PRO A 66 -25.83 -16.87 14.60
N GLN A 67 -26.54 -17.56 15.50
CA GLN A 67 -25.95 -18.66 16.27
C GLN A 67 -25.55 -19.87 15.40
N ASP A 68 -26.09 -19.97 14.20
CA ASP A 68 -25.89 -21.10 13.30
C ASP A 68 -24.51 -21.07 12.63
N GLU A 69 -23.98 -19.89 12.29
CA GLU A 69 -22.62 -19.73 11.76
C GLU A 69 -21.55 -20.00 12.84
N MET A 70 -21.84 -19.60 14.08
CA MET A 70 -20.95 -19.86 15.22
C MET A 70 -20.80 -21.36 15.50
N ARG A 71 -21.88 -22.14 15.36
CA ARG A 71 -21.84 -23.60 15.52
C ARG A 71 -21.04 -24.30 14.41
N ALA A 72 -21.12 -23.82 13.17
CA ALA A 72 -20.39 -24.39 12.04
C ALA A 72 -18.86 -24.23 12.18
N ILE A 73 -18.42 -23.13 12.80
CA ILE A 73 -17.00 -22.87 13.08
C ILE A 73 -16.49 -23.74 14.22
N LEU A 74 -17.30 -23.96 15.26
CA LEU A 74 -16.94 -24.77 16.43
C LEU A 74 -16.96 -26.28 16.17
N ALA A 75 -17.68 -26.74 15.12
CA ALA A 75 -17.77 -28.15 14.74
C ALA A 75 -16.50 -28.71 14.05
N ARG A 76 -15.48 -27.89 13.77
CA ARG A 76 -14.24 -28.31 13.10
C ARG A 76 -13.13 -28.77 14.05
N THR A 77 -13.40 -28.85 15.35
CA THR A 77 -12.41 -29.21 16.38
C THR A 77 -12.94 -30.32 17.27
N ASP A 78 -12.99 -31.55 16.75
CA ASP A 78 -13.28 -32.75 17.54
C ASP A 78 -12.24 -33.85 17.24
N GLU A 79 -11.11 -33.82 17.94
CA GLU A 79 -10.44 -35.04 18.40
C GLU A 79 -10.07 -34.85 19.88
N ALA A 80 -10.60 -35.72 20.74
CA ALA A 80 -10.43 -35.68 22.19
C ALA A 80 -9.39 -36.71 22.67
N PRO A 81 -8.68 -36.42 23.79
CA PRO A 81 -8.65 -37.41 24.85
C PRO A 81 -9.00 -36.88 26.26
N ARG A 82 -9.71 -37.77 26.97
CA ARG A 82 -10.03 -38.02 28.39
C ARG A 82 -9.65 -37.01 29.52
N ALA A 83 -10.73 -36.45 30.09
CA ALA A 83 -11.17 -36.33 31.50
C ALA A 83 -10.22 -35.87 32.65
N LEU A 84 -10.46 -34.63 33.11
CA LEU A 84 -10.48 -34.14 34.51
C LEU A 84 -11.54 -33.00 34.61
N PRO A 85 -12.07 -32.61 35.80
CA PRO A 85 -13.47 -32.18 35.98
C PRO A 85 -13.83 -30.86 35.27
N ARG A 86 -14.66 -30.98 34.22
CA ARG A 86 -14.82 -30.03 33.10
C ARG A 86 -15.73 -28.82 33.32
N ARG A 87 -16.47 -28.69 34.43
CA ARG A 87 -17.59 -27.71 34.47
C ARG A 87 -17.22 -26.26 34.80
N ARG A 88 -16.07 -25.98 35.42
CA ARG A 88 -15.68 -24.60 35.81
C ARG A 88 -14.50 -24.02 35.02
N LEU A 89 -13.63 -24.86 34.46
CA LEU A 89 -12.49 -24.44 33.62
C LEU A 89 -12.87 -24.26 32.14
N ALA A 90 -13.83 -25.04 31.61
CA ALA A 90 -14.25 -24.93 30.21
C ALA A 90 -15.01 -23.63 29.91
N LEU A 91 -15.75 -23.07 30.90
CA LEU A 91 -16.39 -21.76 30.79
C LEU A 91 -15.37 -20.61 30.84
N GLY A 92 -14.28 -20.74 31.60
CA GLY A 92 -13.21 -19.74 31.62
C GLY A 92 -12.40 -19.69 30.31
N LEU A 93 -12.13 -20.85 29.71
CA LEU A 93 -11.33 -20.95 28.49
C LEU A 93 -12.11 -20.58 27.21
N SER A 94 -13.42 -20.87 27.15
CA SER A 94 -14.28 -20.49 26.02
C SER A 94 -14.60 -19.00 25.98
N VAL A 95 -14.76 -18.35 27.15
CA VAL A 95 -14.89 -16.90 27.25
C VAL A 95 -13.56 -16.19 26.93
N ALA A 96 -12.42 -16.73 27.36
CA ALA A 96 -11.10 -16.20 27.01
C ALA A 96 -10.80 -16.29 25.50
N CYS A 97 -11.14 -17.40 24.85
CA CYS A 97 -10.98 -17.54 23.39
C CYS A 97 -11.97 -16.65 22.60
N GLY A 98 -13.21 -16.47 23.08
CA GLY A 98 -14.20 -15.59 22.45
C GLY A 98 -13.81 -14.11 22.54
N VAL A 99 -13.32 -13.66 23.71
CA VAL A 99 -12.81 -12.29 23.90
C VAL A 99 -11.52 -12.07 23.10
N ALA A 100 -10.63 -13.06 23.02
CA ALA A 100 -9.42 -12.98 22.18
C ALA A 100 -9.74 -12.94 20.68
N LEU A 101 -10.78 -13.66 20.22
CA LEU A 101 -11.25 -13.63 18.83
C LEU A 101 -11.92 -12.30 18.49
N VAL A 102 -12.79 -11.78 19.34
CA VAL A 102 -13.45 -10.48 19.11
C VAL A 102 -12.43 -9.32 19.21
N ALA A 103 -11.53 -9.33 20.20
CA ALA A 103 -10.46 -8.35 20.31
C ALA A 103 -9.44 -8.46 19.15
N GLY A 104 -9.16 -9.68 18.67
CA GLY A 104 -8.26 -9.94 17.55
C GLY A 104 -8.84 -9.57 16.18
N VAL A 105 -10.16 -9.68 16.01
CA VAL A 105 -10.85 -9.41 14.73
C VAL A 105 -11.39 -7.97 14.65
N MET A 106 -11.89 -7.40 15.75
CA MET A 106 -12.54 -6.07 15.77
C MET A 106 -11.72 -4.97 16.42
N GLY A 107 -10.75 -5.29 17.28
CA GLY A 107 -9.82 -4.31 17.86
C GLY A 107 -9.11 -3.45 16.80
N PRO A 108 -8.58 -4.02 15.71
CA PRO A 108 -7.92 -3.23 14.65
C PRO A 108 -8.88 -2.29 13.89
N GLN A 109 -10.17 -2.59 13.83
CA GLN A 109 -11.14 -1.78 13.08
C GLN A 109 -11.75 -0.65 13.91
N LEU A 110 -11.88 -0.83 15.23
CA LEU A 110 -12.31 0.23 16.16
C LEU A 110 -11.18 1.20 16.52
N TRP A 111 -9.92 0.79 16.36
CA TRP A 111 -8.72 1.63 16.51
C TRP A 111 -7.98 1.89 15.20
N ALA A 112 -8.62 1.69 14.03
CA ALA A 112 -8.03 2.09 12.78
C ALA A 112 -7.86 3.63 12.82
N PRO A 113 -6.64 4.16 12.87
CA PRO A 113 -6.45 5.60 12.97
C PRO A 113 -7.12 6.25 11.75
N THR A 114 -7.91 7.28 11.99
CA THR A 114 -8.58 8.02 10.93
C THR A 114 -7.52 8.78 10.14
N ALA A 115 -7.56 8.68 8.82
CA ALA A 115 -6.65 9.47 7.98
C ALA A 115 -6.99 10.96 8.15
N GLU A 116 -5.98 11.78 8.44
CA GLU A 116 -6.09 13.24 8.53
C GLU A 116 -6.31 13.86 7.14
N PHE A 117 -5.80 13.19 6.10
CA PHE A 117 -5.93 13.62 4.72
C PHE A 117 -6.05 12.43 3.78
N ARG A 118 -6.89 12.57 2.74
CA ARG A 118 -7.01 11.61 1.64
C ARG A 118 -7.07 12.35 0.30
N MET A 119 -6.46 11.77 -0.73
CA MET A 119 -6.49 12.30 -2.10
C MET A 119 -6.39 11.14 -3.09
N ALA A 120 -7.27 11.13 -4.10
CA ALA A 120 -7.18 10.24 -5.23
C ALA A 120 -6.74 11.03 -6.47
N LEU A 121 -5.75 10.52 -7.19
CA LEU A 121 -5.10 11.17 -8.32
C LEU A 121 -5.09 10.22 -9.53
N SER A 122 -5.35 10.78 -10.71
CA SER A 122 -5.25 10.04 -11.96
C SER A 122 -4.75 10.91 -13.11
N THR A 123 -4.04 10.31 -14.06
CA THR A 123 -3.69 10.91 -15.35
C THR A 123 -4.20 10.05 -16.49
N ALA A 124 -4.71 10.69 -17.54
CA ALA A 124 -5.04 10.02 -18.78
C ALA A 124 -3.79 9.56 -19.55
N GLN A 125 -3.98 8.82 -20.63
CA GLN A 125 -2.90 8.45 -21.54
C GLN A 125 -2.30 9.72 -22.18
N GLY A 126 -0.98 9.84 -22.15
CA GLY A 126 -0.22 11.00 -22.63
C GLY A 126 -0.22 12.19 -21.66
N GLU A 127 -1.03 12.15 -20.60
CA GLU A 127 -1.09 13.23 -19.60
C GLU A 127 -0.02 13.04 -18.52
N ARG A 128 0.51 14.16 -18.01
CA ARG A 128 1.38 14.20 -16.83
C ARG A 128 0.89 15.29 -15.89
N SER A 129 0.99 15.06 -14.59
CA SER A 129 0.54 16.03 -13.59
C SER A 129 1.47 16.07 -12.38
N ARG A 130 1.34 17.13 -11.58
CA ARG A 130 2.19 17.41 -10.41
C ARG A 130 1.33 17.87 -9.24
N HIS A 131 1.50 17.25 -8.08
CA HIS A 131 0.68 17.48 -6.89
C HIS A 131 1.55 17.60 -5.65
N THR A 132 1.31 18.63 -4.83
CA THR A 132 1.98 18.81 -3.54
C THR A 132 1.05 18.35 -2.42
N LEU A 133 1.55 17.48 -1.55
CA LEU A 133 0.81 16.94 -0.41
C LEU A 133 0.92 17.88 0.82
N PRO A 134 -0.01 17.77 1.79
CA PRO A 134 0.04 18.57 3.02
C PRO A 134 1.31 18.43 3.86
N ASP A 135 2.04 17.31 3.74
CA ASP A 135 3.31 17.09 4.43
C ASP A 135 4.52 17.72 3.71
N GLY A 136 4.28 18.45 2.60
CA GLY A 136 5.30 19.04 1.74
C GLY A 136 5.92 18.06 0.74
N SER A 137 5.52 16.79 0.73
CA SER A 137 5.97 15.84 -0.30
C SER A 137 5.36 16.19 -1.66
N LEU A 138 6.10 15.92 -2.73
CA LEU A 138 5.69 16.17 -4.10
C LEU A 138 5.55 14.87 -4.87
N LEU A 139 4.42 14.72 -5.56
CA LEU A 139 4.10 13.62 -6.47
C LEU A 139 4.05 14.16 -7.89
N GLU A 140 4.89 13.61 -8.76
CA GLU A 140 4.83 13.82 -10.21
C GLU A 140 4.31 12.52 -10.82
N LEU A 141 3.20 12.59 -11.56
CA LEU A 141 2.52 11.45 -12.16
C LEU A 141 2.78 11.42 -13.67
N ASN A 142 3.16 10.26 -14.17
CA ASN A 142 3.36 10.01 -15.59
C ASN A 142 2.05 9.61 -16.28
N THR A 143 2.07 9.31 -17.58
CA THR A 143 0.94 8.78 -18.37
C THR A 143 0.24 7.58 -17.70
N GLY A 144 -1.10 7.58 -17.73
CA GLY A 144 -1.91 6.44 -17.31
C GLY A 144 -1.73 6.01 -15.85
N THR A 145 -1.53 6.97 -14.95
CA THR A 145 -1.19 6.73 -13.56
C THR A 145 -2.40 6.85 -12.65
N GLN A 146 -2.50 5.98 -11.65
CA GLN A 146 -3.55 6.01 -10.62
C GLN A 146 -2.91 5.89 -9.24
N VAL A 147 -3.14 6.89 -8.39
CA VAL A 147 -2.53 6.99 -7.06
C VAL A 147 -3.57 7.38 -6.02
N ASP A 148 -3.66 6.62 -4.94
CA ASP A 148 -4.41 6.97 -3.75
C ASP A 148 -3.48 7.32 -2.59
N VAL A 149 -3.74 8.42 -1.91
CA VAL A 149 -2.93 8.93 -0.80
C VAL A 149 -3.77 8.99 0.46
N ALA A 150 -3.20 8.50 1.57
CA ALA A 150 -3.76 8.64 2.91
C ALA A 150 -2.66 9.02 3.90
N LEU A 151 -2.82 10.16 4.58
CA LEU A 151 -1.88 10.61 5.61
C LEU A 151 -2.50 10.42 6.99
N TYR A 152 -1.73 9.84 7.91
CA TYR A 152 -2.11 9.54 9.29
C TYR A 152 -1.15 10.25 10.26
N PRO A 153 -1.51 10.34 11.56
CA PRO A 153 -0.63 10.94 12.57
C PRO A 153 0.73 10.25 12.71
N ASP A 154 0.80 8.94 12.42
CA ASP A 154 1.97 8.09 12.65
C ASP A 154 2.62 7.56 11.36
N ARG A 155 2.00 7.75 10.19
CA ARG A 155 2.48 7.22 8.90
C ARG A 155 1.86 7.91 7.70
N ARG A 156 2.49 7.74 6.54
CA ARG A 156 2.03 8.27 5.25
C ARG A 156 1.93 7.11 4.28
N GLU A 157 0.73 6.84 3.77
CA GLU A 157 0.45 5.71 2.90
C GLU A 157 0.06 6.21 1.51
N VAL A 158 0.64 5.57 0.49
CA VAL A 158 0.30 5.79 -0.90
C VAL A 158 0.10 4.43 -1.56
N GLU A 159 -0.94 4.29 -2.37
CA GLU A 159 -1.15 3.15 -3.23
C GLU A 159 -0.98 3.59 -4.69
N LEU A 160 -0.04 2.97 -5.41
CA LEU A 160 0.12 3.14 -6.85
C LEU A 160 -0.56 1.95 -7.54
N ALA A 161 -1.80 2.17 -7.98
CA ALA A 161 -2.61 1.14 -8.61
C ALA A 161 -2.15 0.86 -10.05
N ALA A 162 -1.70 1.88 -10.79
CA ALA A 162 -1.20 1.73 -12.17
C ALA A 162 -0.27 2.90 -12.54
N GLY A 163 0.54 2.69 -13.59
CA GLY A 163 1.34 3.74 -14.21
C GLY A 163 2.66 3.99 -13.50
N GLU A 164 3.07 5.25 -13.44
CA GLU A 164 4.40 5.63 -12.97
C GLU A 164 4.37 6.97 -12.24
N ALA A 165 5.03 7.02 -11.09
CA ALA A 165 5.12 8.24 -10.30
C ALA A 165 6.52 8.44 -9.73
N LEU A 166 6.95 9.70 -9.74
CA LEU A 166 8.15 10.17 -9.08
C LEU A 166 7.76 10.86 -7.78
N PHE A 167 8.30 10.36 -6.68
CA PHE A 167 8.04 10.84 -5.33
C PHE A 167 9.25 11.62 -4.84
N THR A 168 9.05 12.88 -4.46
CA THR A 168 10.01 13.66 -3.68
C THR A 168 9.45 13.81 -2.27
N VAL A 169 9.88 12.94 -1.37
CA VAL A 169 9.30 12.81 -0.03
C VAL A 169 9.99 13.74 0.95
N SER A 170 9.19 14.56 1.63
CA SER A 170 9.69 15.44 2.69
C SER A 170 10.24 14.62 3.88
N PRO A 171 11.43 14.95 4.40
CA PRO A 171 12.04 14.24 5.52
C PRO A 171 11.17 14.25 6.79
N ASP A 172 10.79 13.07 7.25
CA ASP A 172 10.09 12.84 8.51
C ASP A 172 10.31 11.38 8.94
N ALA A 173 11.15 11.18 9.96
CA ALA A 173 11.51 9.87 10.49
C ALA A 173 10.43 9.29 11.41
N ALA A 174 9.58 10.14 12.00
CA ALA A 174 8.51 9.71 12.89
C ALA A 174 7.34 9.13 12.09
N ARG A 175 7.04 9.70 10.92
CA ARG A 175 5.98 9.24 10.03
C ARG A 175 6.58 8.68 8.74
N PRO A 176 6.88 7.39 8.61
CA PRO A 176 7.42 6.82 7.38
C PRO A 176 6.46 7.00 6.19
N PHE A 177 7.02 7.19 5.00
CA PHE A 177 6.27 7.23 3.74
C PHE A 177 6.34 5.87 3.05
N VAL A 178 5.18 5.28 2.81
CA VAL A 178 5.03 3.91 2.34
C VAL A 178 4.20 3.88 1.07
N VAL A 179 4.83 3.53 -0.06
CA VAL A 179 4.14 3.28 -1.33
C VAL A 179 3.88 1.79 -1.47
N THR A 180 2.62 1.40 -1.62
CA THR A 180 2.21 0.02 -1.93
C THR A 180 1.90 -0.09 -3.43
N VAL A 181 2.41 -1.14 -4.06
CA VAL A 181 2.34 -1.35 -5.52
C VAL A 181 2.13 -2.84 -5.78
N GLY A 182 0.88 -3.28 -5.87
CA GLY A 182 0.56 -4.71 -5.91
C GLY A 182 1.15 -5.48 -4.71
N GLN A 183 2.02 -6.46 -4.97
CA GLN A 183 2.69 -7.24 -3.93
C GLN A 183 3.99 -6.60 -3.40
N ALA A 184 4.33 -5.41 -3.88
CA ALA A 184 5.54 -4.68 -3.49
C ALA A 184 5.21 -3.50 -2.58
N ARG A 185 6.20 -3.13 -1.74
CA ARG A 185 6.13 -2.02 -0.80
C ARG A 185 7.46 -1.29 -0.75
N VAL A 186 7.39 0.02 -0.92
CA VAL A 186 8.52 0.95 -0.88
C VAL A 186 8.39 1.80 0.38
N ARG A 187 9.36 1.74 1.28
CA ARG A 187 9.37 2.51 2.53
C ARG A 187 10.56 3.46 2.56
N VAL A 188 10.28 4.72 2.88
CA VAL A 188 11.27 5.79 3.02
C VAL A 188 10.95 6.72 4.20
N THR A 189 11.91 7.54 4.60
CA THR A 189 11.71 8.63 5.57
C THR A 189 12.07 10.00 5.01
N GLY A 190 12.62 10.09 3.79
CA GLY A 190 13.03 11.32 3.13
C GLY A 190 13.96 10.99 1.96
N THR A 191 13.40 10.88 0.76
CA THR A 191 14.04 10.26 -0.40
C THR A 191 13.37 10.77 -1.67
N ARG A 192 14.11 10.82 -2.78
CA ARG A 192 13.58 11.02 -4.12
C ARG A 192 13.71 9.75 -4.96
N PHE A 193 12.59 9.19 -5.42
CA PHE A 193 12.57 7.89 -6.09
C PHE A 193 11.38 7.76 -7.04
N ASN A 194 11.57 7.01 -8.13
CA ASN A 194 10.57 6.69 -9.12
C ASN A 194 10.05 5.27 -8.94
N VAL A 195 8.75 5.09 -9.05
CA VAL A 195 8.11 3.78 -9.04
C VAL A 195 7.25 3.66 -10.29
N ARG A 196 7.47 2.59 -11.03
CA ARG A 196 6.66 2.23 -12.20
C ARG A 196 6.02 0.87 -11.98
N ARG A 197 4.74 0.76 -12.31
CA ARG A 197 3.97 -0.48 -12.37
C ARG A 197 3.51 -0.73 -13.81
N ASP A 198 4.07 -1.78 -14.42
CA ASP A 198 3.67 -2.27 -15.75
C ASP A 198 2.97 -3.62 -15.61
N GLY A 199 1.63 -3.62 -15.66
CA GLY A 199 0.85 -4.79 -15.25
C GLY A 199 1.09 -5.09 -13.77
N ASP A 200 1.69 -6.23 -13.46
CA ASP A 200 2.11 -6.54 -12.09
C ASP A 200 3.62 -6.42 -11.86
N ALA A 201 4.40 -6.13 -12.90
CA ALA A 201 5.82 -5.85 -12.76
C ALA A 201 6.02 -4.47 -12.14
N VAL A 202 6.95 -4.38 -11.19
CA VAL A 202 7.29 -3.16 -10.45
C VAL A 202 8.76 -2.85 -10.66
N THR A 203 9.05 -1.61 -11.05
CA THR A 203 10.40 -1.06 -11.14
C THR A 203 10.54 0.09 -10.16
N LEU A 204 11.57 0.03 -9.32
CA LEU A 204 11.93 1.10 -8.39
C LEU A 204 13.30 1.65 -8.79
N ALA A 205 13.40 2.97 -9.00
CA ALA A 205 14.66 3.67 -9.25
C ALA A 205 14.87 4.77 -8.20
N VAL A 206 16.04 4.82 -7.57
CA VAL A 206 16.32 5.77 -6.48
C VAL A 206 17.23 6.89 -6.99
N GLU A 207 16.74 8.12 -6.97
CA GLU A 207 17.50 9.31 -7.40
C GLU A 207 18.34 9.86 -6.23
N GLU A 208 17.74 9.98 -5.04
CA GLU A 208 18.40 10.50 -3.85
C GLU A 208 17.93 9.79 -2.59
N GLY A 209 18.80 9.64 -1.59
CA GLY A 209 18.46 9.06 -0.29
C GLY A 209 18.52 7.54 -0.26
N ARG A 210 17.67 6.93 0.58
CA ARG A 210 17.64 5.48 0.82
C ARG A 210 16.22 4.95 0.79
N VAL A 211 16.08 3.75 0.26
CA VAL A 211 14.79 3.06 0.12
C VAL A 211 14.87 1.66 0.67
N GLN A 212 13.85 1.25 1.43
CA GLN A 212 13.59 -0.15 1.71
C GLN A 212 12.52 -0.65 0.73
N PHE A 213 12.89 -1.59 -0.13
CA PHE A 213 12.00 -2.21 -1.11
C PHE A 213 11.71 -3.64 -0.71
N SER A 214 10.45 -3.94 -0.42
CA SER A 214 9.99 -5.26 0.00
C SER A 214 8.99 -5.80 -0.99
N ALA A 215 9.18 -7.00 -1.51
CA ALA A 215 8.28 -7.60 -2.49
C ALA A 215 8.14 -9.12 -2.29
N GLY A 216 7.02 -9.66 -2.77
CA GLY A 216 6.67 -11.07 -2.62
C GLY A 216 5.40 -11.29 -1.80
N PRO A 217 4.90 -12.54 -1.77
CA PRO A 217 3.73 -12.92 -0.98
C PRO A 217 3.90 -12.57 0.49
N TRP A 218 2.79 -12.36 1.19
CA TRP A 218 2.79 -11.95 2.60
C TRP A 218 3.54 -12.94 3.53
N TRP A 219 3.58 -14.22 3.16
CA TRP A 219 4.29 -15.27 3.91
C TRP A 219 5.79 -15.41 3.60
N ASN A 220 6.30 -14.80 2.53
CA ASN A 220 7.72 -14.90 2.13
C ASN A 220 8.20 -13.61 1.43
N ARG A 221 7.98 -12.46 2.08
CA ARG A 221 8.38 -11.18 1.52
C ARG A 221 9.88 -10.97 1.66
N ARG A 222 10.56 -10.76 0.54
CA ARG A 222 11.99 -10.40 0.52
C ARG A 222 12.13 -8.88 0.61
N THR A 223 13.22 -8.43 1.22
CA THR A 223 13.52 -7.00 1.38
C THR A 223 14.92 -6.70 0.89
N ARG A 224 15.05 -5.65 0.07
CA ARG A 224 16.32 -5.06 -0.39
C ARG A 224 16.38 -3.60 0.04
N ARG A 225 17.59 -3.10 0.26
CA ARG A 225 17.84 -1.68 0.50
C ARG A 225 18.51 -1.10 -0.73
N LEU A 226 18.02 0.03 -1.20
CA LEU A 226 18.54 0.75 -2.35
C LEU A 226 19.03 2.13 -1.90
N THR A 227 20.06 2.61 -2.58
CA THR A 227 20.60 3.97 -2.45
C THR A 227 20.52 4.67 -3.81
N ALA A 228 20.81 5.96 -3.83
CA ALA A 228 20.90 6.75 -5.07
C ALA A 228 21.69 6.03 -6.18
N GLY A 229 21.17 6.08 -7.41
CA GLY A 229 21.74 5.47 -8.61
C GLY A 229 21.41 3.99 -8.81
N TYR A 230 20.68 3.36 -7.89
CA TYR A 230 20.29 1.96 -7.99
C TYR A 230 18.83 1.78 -8.41
N VAL A 231 18.60 0.68 -9.13
CA VAL A 231 17.31 0.20 -9.59
C VAL A 231 17.09 -1.22 -9.08
N ALA A 232 15.84 -1.58 -8.81
CA ALA A 232 15.41 -2.95 -8.58
C ALA A 232 14.09 -3.23 -9.29
N HIS A 233 13.94 -4.46 -9.78
CA HIS A 233 12.73 -4.94 -10.40
C HIS A 233 12.12 -6.08 -9.60
N TYR A 234 10.80 -6.18 -9.70
CA TYR A 234 10.04 -7.28 -9.14
C TYR A 234 8.89 -7.65 -10.07
N THR A 235 8.76 -8.94 -10.35
CA THR A 235 7.62 -9.50 -11.07
C THR A 235 7.02 -10.62 -10.20
N PRO A 236 5.68 -10.69 -10.03
CA PRO A 236 5.08 -11.77 -9.26
C PRO A 236 5.49 -13.15 -9.76
N GLY A 237 5.72 -14.07 -8.83
CA GLY A 237 6.24 -15.42 -9.12
C GLY A 237 7.76 -15.50 -9.28
N ALA A 238 8.46 -14.37 -9.44
CA ALA A 238 9.93 -14.31 -9.40
C ALA A 238 10.44 -13.89 -8.01
N GLU A 239 11.72 -14.13 -7.75
CA GLU A 239 12.41 -13.54 -6.60
C GLU A 239 12.63 -12.04 -6.83
N LEU A 240 12.62 -11.25 -5.75
CA LEU A 240 13.01 -9.85 -5.80
C LEU A 240 14.48 -9.72 -6.25
N GLU A 241 14.69 -9.09 -7.40
CA GLU A 241 16.02 -8.96 -8.00
C GLU A 241 16.99 -8.21 -7.09
N ALA A 242 18.28 -8.54 -7.24
CA ALA A 242 19.33 -7.77 -6.57
C ALA A 242 19.39 -6.37 -7.19
N PRO A 243 19.48 -5.30 -6.36
CA PRO A 243 19.64 -3.96 -6.90
C PRO A 243 20.91 -3.83 -7.73
N HIS A 244 20.81 -3.16 -8.88
CA HIS A 244 21.95 -2.87 -9.75
C HIS A 244 21.97 -1.39 -10.13
N GLN A 245 23.11 -0.90 -10.60
CA GLN A 245 23.24 0.49 -11.01
C GLN A 245 22.66 0.70 -12.40
N GLU A 246 21.94 1.81 -12.55
CA GLU A 246 21.43 2.24 -13.84
C GLU A 246 21.41 3.78 -13.91
N ASN A 247 21.20 4.33 -15.11
CA ASN A 247 21.06 5.76 -15.27
C ASN A 247 19.66 6.24 -14.84
N VAL A 248 19.48 6.46 -13.54
CA VAL A 248 18.21 6.94 -12.95
C VAL A 248 17.77 8.29 -13.55
N ALA A 249 18.69 9.14 -13.99
CA ALA A 249 18.34 10.40 -14.65
C ALA A 249 17.70 10.21 -16.03
N ALA A 250 18.01 9.10 -16.73
CA ALA A 250 17.31 8.72 -17.96
C ALA A 250 15.92 8.15 -17.66
N ILE A 251 15.79 7.30 -16.64
CA ILE A 251 14.50 6.74 -16.20
C ILE A 251 13.53 7.86 -15.83
N THR A 252 13.99 8.86 -15.09
CA THR A 252 13.15 9.98 -14.61
C THR A 252 13.08 11.14 -15.61
N ALA A 253 13.62 11.01 -16.82
CA ALA A 253 13.64 12.12 -17.80
C ALA A 253 12.23 12.54 -18.25
N TRP A 254 11.24 11.65 -18.12
CA TRP A 254 9.85 11.89 -18.52
C TRP A 254 9.23 13.09 -17.79
N GLN A 255 9.69 13.40 -16.57
CA GLN A 255 9.24 14.57 -15.81
C GLN A 255 9.54 15.89 -16.56
N ARG A 256 10.52 15.88 -17.47
CA ARG A 256 10.95 17.04 -18.27
C ARG A 256 10.53 16.93 -19.75
N GLY A 257 9.50 16.13 -20.06
CA GLY A 257 8.99 16.00 -21.42
C GLY A 257 9.86 15.17 -22.33
N ARG A 258 10.71 14.28 -21.79
CA ARG A 258 11.71 13.54 -22.59
C ARG A 258 11.79 12.07 -22.22
N LEU A 259 11.97 11.23 -23.23
CA LEU A 259 12.42 9.84 -23.09
C LEU A 259 13.86 9.73 -23.58
N VAL A 260 14.72 9.07 -22.81
CA VAL A 260 16.15 8.95 -23.12
C VAL A 260 16.49 7.48 -23.33
N PHE A 261 16.98 7.16 -24.53
CA PHE A 261 17.36 5.83 -24.93
C PHE A 261 18.87 5.75 -25.16
N ARG A 262 19.49 4.68 -24.67
CA ARG A 262 20.93 4.42 -24.79
C ARG A 262 21.11 2.95 -25.14
N ASP A 263 21.49 2.69 -26.39
CA ASP A 263 21.63 1.32 -26.89
C ASP A 263 20.37 0.45 -26.63
N THR A 264 19.20 1.06 -26.75
CA THR A 264 17.92 0.43 -26.41
C THR A 264 17.35 -0.28 -27.63
N PRO A 265 16.95 -1.57 -27.54
CA PRO A 265 16.27 -2.24 -28.63
C PRO A 265 14.99 -1.51 -29.05
N LEU A 266 14.75 -1.38 -30.35
CA LEU A 266 13.62 -0.67 -30.92
C LEU A 266 12.27 -1.17 -30.38
N ARG A 267 12.15 -2.48 -30.10
CA ARG A 267 10.95 -3.03 -29.43
C ARG A 267 10.65 -2.37 -28.08
N GLN A 268 11.67 -2.04 -27.29
CA GLN A 268 11.51 -1.38 -26.00
C GLN A 268 11.22 0.11 -26.19
N VAL A 269 11.85 0.76 -27.18
CA VAL A 269 11.53 2.14 -27.56
C VAL A 269 10.06 2.27 -27.96
N VAL A 270 9.59 1.40 -28.86
CA VAL A 270 8.19 1.41 -29.31
C VAL A 270 7.23 1.08 -28.17
N ALA A 271 7.56 0.10 -27.31
CA ALA A 271 6.76 -0.21 -26.13
C ALA A 271 6.62 1.00 -25.19
N GLU A 272 7.71 1.75 -24.97
CA GLU A 272 7.71 2.96 -24.15
C GLU A 272 6.90 4.09 -24.82
N LEU A 273 7.08 4.31 -26.13
CA LEU A 273 6.31 5.33 -26.87
C LEU A 273 4.80 5.03 -26.88
N ASN A 274 4.41 3.76 -27.00
CA ASN A 274 3.00 3.36 -26.99
C ASN A 274 2.30 3.67 -25.66
N ARG A 275 3.03 3.97 -24.58
CA ARG A 275 2.43 4.50 -23.34
C ARG A 275 1.88 5.92 -23.50
N TYR A 276 2.36 6.68 -24.50
CA TYR A 276 2.00 8.08 -24.73
C TYR A 276 1.20 8.27 -26.04
N LEU A 277 1.39 7.40 -27.03
CA LEU A 277 0.69 7.49 -28.31
C LEU A 277 -0.79 7.12 -28.18
N ARG A 278 -1.67 7.89 -28.83
CA ARG A 278 -3.11 7.61 -28.89
C ARG A 278 -3.40 6.33 -29.67
N GLU A 279 -2.69 6.15 -30.78
CA GLU A 279 -2.74 4.92 -31.57
C GLU A 279 -1.39 4.21 -31.46
N PRO A 280 -1.38 2.92 -31.08
CA PRO A 280 -0.15 2.19 -30.87
C PRO A 280 0.60 1.96 -32.19
N LEU A 281 1.90 2.13 -32.13
CA LEU A 281 2.85 1.76 -33.17
C LEU A 281 3.19 0.27 -33.05
N ARG A 282 3.10 -0.46 -34.16
CA ARG A 282 3.44 -1.88 -34.25
C ARG A 282 4.75 -2.06 -35.02
N ILE A 283 5.54 -3.05 -34.64
CA ILE A 283 6.73 -3.47 -35.39
C ILE A 283 6.37 -4.79 -36.06
N ASP A 284 6.29 -4.81 -37.39
CA ASP A 284 5.94 -6.02 -38.14
C ASP A 284 7.17 -6.87 -38.50
N ASP A 285 8.37 -6.28 -38.47
CA ASP A 285 9.63 -6.98 -38.76
C ASP A 285 10.40 -7.33 -37.47
N ALA A 286 10.60 -8.64 -37.24
CA ALA A 286 11.33 -9.16 -36.08
C ALA A 286 12.81 -8.75 -36.05
N THR A 287 13.42 -8.46 -37.20
CA THR A 287 14.80 -7.97 -37.31
C THR A 287 14.89 -6.52 -36.84
N LEU A 288 13.93 -5.67 -37.23
CA LEU A 288 13.83 -4.28 -36.76
C LEU A 288 13.64 -4.20 -35.25
N ALA A 289 12.85 -5.10 -34.66
CA ALA A 289 12.63 -5.14 -33.21
C ALA A 289 13.93 -5.28 -32.38
N ARG A 290 15.04 -5.73 -32.99
CA ARG A 290 16.36 -5.88 -32.36
C ARG A 290 17.31 -4.72 -32.63
N LEU A 291 16.98 -3.84 -33.58
CA LEU A 291 17.77 -2.66 -33.89
C LEU A 291 17.99 -1.82 -32.63
N ARG A 292 19.23 -1.38 -32.41
CA ARG A 292 19.58 -0.54 -31.26
C ARG A 292 19.39 0.93 -31.62
N VAL A 293 18.70 1.65 -30.74
CA VAL A 293 18.42 3.08 -30.88
C VAL A 293 19.03 3.82 -29.70
N ALA A 294 19.67 4.94 -30.00
CA ALA A 294 20.14 5.89 -29.01
C ALA A 294 19.61 7.27 -29.40
N GLY A 295 19.13 8.02 -28.41
CA GLY A 295 18.55 9.33 -28.67
C GLY A 295 17.68 9.83 -27.54
N THR A 296 17.19 11.05 -27.71
CA THR A 296 16.20 11.65 -26.81
C THR A 296 14.98 12.02 -27.62
N LEU A 297 13.81 11.58 -27.16
CA LEU A 297 12.54 11.82 -27.83
C LEU A 297 11.66 12.73 -26.96
N PRO A 298 11.10 13.83 -27.52
CA PRO A 298 10.14 14.64 -26.79
C PRO A 298 8.81 13.89 -26.64
N ILE A 299 8.13 14.09 -25.51
CA ILE A 299 6.80 13.51 -25.22
C ILE A 299 5.77 14.57 -24.81
N ASP A 300 6.09 15.86 -24.97
CA ASP A 300 5.11 16.94 -24.83
C ASP A 300 4.13 16.95 -26.02
N ASP A 301 4.62 16.54 -27.21
CA ASP A 301 3.82 16.20 -28.38
C ASP A 301 4.21 14.78 -28.85
N PRO A 302 3.55 13.74 -28.30
CA PRO A 302 3.87 12.35 -28.64
C PRO A 302 3.71 12.02 -30.12
N GLU A 303 2.83 12.72 -30.85
CA GLU A 303 2.60 12.46 -32.28
C GLU A 303 3.76 12.93 -33.13
N ALA A 304 4.38 14.07 -32.78
CA ALA A 304 5.59 14.57 -33.45
C ALA A 304 6.77 13.59 -33.37
N VAL A 305 6.76 12.64 -32.43
CA VAL A 305 7.81 11.61 -32.31
C VAL A 305 7.90 10.72 -33.55
N LEU A 306 6.78 10.54 -34.27
CA LEU A 306 6.69 9.69 -35.46
C LEU A 306 7.53 10.25 -36.61
N ASP A 307 7.70 11.58 -36.66
CA ASP A 307 8.55 12.26 -37.65
C ASP A 307 10.04 12.25 -37.27
N VAL A 308 10.33 12.05 -35.98
CA VAL A 308 11.69 12.02 -35.43
C VAL A 308 12.29 10.62 -35.50
N LEU A 309 11.50 9.56 -35.31
CA LEU A 309 11.97 8.17 -35.33
C LEU A 309 12.78 7.81 -36.59
N PRO A 310 12.35 8.14 -37.82
CA PRO A 310 13.13 7.92 -39.03
C PRO A 310 14.49 8.64 -39.05
N ARG A 311 14.67 9.71 -38.28
CA ARG A 311 15.94 10.46 -38.23
C ARG A 311 16.98 9.80 -37.34
N ILE A 312 16.55 8.96 -36.40
CA ILE A 312 17.42 8.30 -35.40
C ILE A 312 17.52 6.78 -35.60
N ALA A 313 16.73 6.21 -36.50
CA ALA A 313 16.75 4.81 -36.88
C ALA A 313 16.40 4.62 -38.38
N PRO A 314 16.95 3.61 -39.08
CA PRO A 314 16.63 3.28 -40.48
C PRO A 314 15.22 2.66 -40.62
N VAL A 315 14.20 3.43 -40.25
CA VAL A 315 12.79 3.02 -40.24
C VAL A 315 11.90 4.09 -40.86
N ILE A 316 10.71 3.68 -41.27
CA ILE A 316 9.62 4.55 -41.73
C ILE A 316 8.32 4.17 -41.00
N VAL A 317 7.40 5.12 -40.89
CA VAL A 317 6.05 4.89 -40.35
C VAL A 317 5.08 4.75 -41.52
N LEU A 318 4.40 3.61 -41.59
CA LEU A 318 3.34 3.32 -42.55
C LEU A 318 1.98 3.41 -41.87
N TYR A 319 0.97 3.82 -42.65
CA TYR A 319 -0.42 3.95 -42.23
C TYR A 319 -1.28 3.02 -43.10
N PRO A 320 -1.44 1.74 -42.73
CA PRO A 320 -2.21 0.79 -43.52
C PRO A 320 -3.68 1.20 -43.62
N ALA A 321 -4.34 0.85 -44.73
CA ALA A 321 -5.76 1.17 -44.96
C ALA A 321 -6.72 0.56 -43.91
N GLY A 322 -6.28 -0.47 -43.17
CA GLY A 322 -7.03 -1.08 -42.06
C GLY A 322 -6.90 -0.35 -40.71
N GLY A 323 -6.23 0.80 -40.68
CA GLY A 323 -5.97 1.57 -39.47
C GLY A 323 -4.72 1.11 -38.70
N GLY A 324 -4.31 1.94 -37.74
CA GLY A 324 -3.11 1.74 -36.96
C GLY A 324 -1.84 2.23 -37.66
N ARG A 325 -0.71 2.06 -36.97
CA ARG A 325 0.60 2.58 -37.38
C ARG A 325 1.61 1.46 -37.34
N VAL A 326 2.35 1.29 -38.42
CA VAL A 326 3.35 0.22 -38.56
C VAL A 326 4.71 0.83 -38.78
N LEU A 327 5.68 0.38 -38.02
CA LEU A 327 7.09 0.68 -38.22
C LEU A 327 7.69 -0.35 -39.18
N ALA A 328 8.19 0.11 -40.32
CA ALA A 328 8.76 -0.70 -41.39
C ALA A 328 10.21 -0.26 -41.69
N PRO A 329 11.01 -1.11 -42.36
CA PRO A 329 12.37 -0.73 -42.73
C PRO A 329 12.32 0.37 -43.80
N ARG A 330 13.30 1.27 -43.77
CA ARG A 330 13.51 2.24 -44.86
C ARG A 330 14.00 1.53 -46.12
#